data_AF-A0A9D5T8T3-F1
#
_entry.id   AF-A0A9D5T8T3-F1
#
_cell.length_a   1.000
_cell.length_b   1.000
_cell.length_c   1.000
_cell.angle_alpha   90.00
_cell.angle_beta   90.00
_cell.angle_gamma   90.00
#
_symmetry.space_group_name_H-M   'P 1'
#
loop_
_entity.id
_entity.type
_entity.pdbx_description
1 polymer ?
#
loop_
_entity_poly.entity_id
_entity_poly.type
_entity_poly.pdbx_seq_one_letter_code
_entity_poly.pdbx_strand_id
1 'polypeptide(L)'
;MHKVTVNGKPLFCEDGAVLGEVINSSGTALHHPCGKKGICKKCTVTVNGKEELSCQYKVYSDVDVRFSEDIKIASDSGIELTYDPSSEQCFVLDIGTTTVALALIDKKSGKAVSVITEPNPQRSFGADVISRIEACKKYSVTALRDVLINKINTMLGEFPENTADEIYAAGNTVMLHIFTGESPVSMGTAPYTPVFLEERIFSGEEAGLRGIKTVYTLPGISSFVGADIVAGLNCTEKPEKNKYCILVDLGTNAEIVLFSENRYICTSAAAGPCFEGVGIECGMNASSGAICEYNSALSYRTIENAPARGICATGLIDIMAVLLKNGIIDETGYTETKKFRITGDVFISDKDIRQFQNAKAAVCAGILTLIKASGISCDNIDKVYISGGFASEMNIDNAVITGIIPKELKDKCIALRNTSLAGTIKYACEKKPLAEITDNARYEDLSQNKDFAELFIDNMLF
;
A
#
# COMPACT_ATOMS: atom_id res chain seq x y z
N MET A 1 9.75 -37.58 -2.37
CA MET A 1 10.19 -36.17 -2.38
C MET A 1 10.74 -35.87 -3.75
N HIS A 2 10.34 -34.74 -4.32
CA HIS A 2 10.78 -34.26 -5.62
C HIS A 2 11.66 -33.03 -5.47
N LYS A 3 12.64 -32.89 -6.34
CA LYS A 3 13.54 -31.74 -6.41
C LYS A 3 12.94 -30.66 -7.31
N VAL A 4 12.74 -29.47 -6.76
CA VAL A 4 12.32 -28.27 -7.50
C VAL A 4 13.52 -27.34 -7.60
N THR A 5 14.07 -27.14 -8.80
CA THR A 5 15.20 -26.23 -9.02
C THR A 5 14.66 -24.87 -9.44
N VAL A 6 14.70 -23.88 -8.54
CA VAL A 6 14.15 -22.53 -8.77
C VAL A 6 15.29 -21.55 -9.05
N ASN A 7 15.36 -20.99 -10.26
CA ASN A 7 16.44 -20.08 -10.67
C ASN A 7 17.84 -20.62 -10.30
N GLY A 8 18.04 -21.94 -10.43
CA GLY A 8 19.29 -22.64 -10.09
C GLY A 8 19.44 -23.06 -8.62
N LYS A 9 18.53 -22.68 -7.72
CA LYS A 9 18.53 -23.09 -6.30
C LYS A 9 17.66 -24.33 -6.06
N PRO A 10 18.16 -25.40 -5.41
CA PRO A 10 17.39 -26.61 -5.17
C PRO A 10 16.47 -26.48 -3.95
N LEU A 11 15.20 -26.85 -4.10
CA LEU A 11 14.19 -27.03 -3.06
C LEU A 11 13.63 -28.47 -3.13
N PHE A 12 12.98 -28.92 -2.05
CA PHE A 12 12.38 -30.25 -1.96
C PHE A 12 10.94 -30.19 -1.48
N CYS A 13 10.07 -30.98 -2.10
CA CYS A 13 8.67 -31.06 -1.70
C CYS A 13 8.13 -32.49 -1.76
N GLU A 14 6.98 -32.70 -1.12
CA GLU A 14 6.21 -33.95 -1.22
C GLU A 14 5.48 -34.06 -2.57
N ASP A 15 5.00 -35.27 -2.87
CA ASP A 15 4.25 -35.54 -4.08
C ASP A 15 2.92 -34.76 -4.09
N GLY A 16 2.61 -34.09 -5.20
CA GLY A 16 1.39 -33.30 -5.36
C GLY A 16 1.41 -31.92 -4.70
N ALA A 17 2.53 -31.48 -4.13
CA ALA A 17 2.68 -30.13 -3.57
C ALA A 17 2.44 -29.05 -4.64
N VAL A 18 1.80 -27.94 -4.24
CA VAL A 18 1.54 -26.80 -5.14
C VAL A 18 2.83 -26.00 -5.31
N LEU A 19 3.28 -25.83 -6.56
CA LEU A 19 4.57 -25.25 -6.88
C LEU A 19 4.78 -23.86 -6.27
N GLY A 20 3.76 -22.99 -6.32
CA GLY A 20 3.83 -21.65 -5.73
C GLY A 20 4.05 -21.66 -4.22
N GLU A 21 3.60 -22.69 -3.50
CA GLU A 21 3.83 -22.83 -2.06
C GLU A 21 5.25 -23.31 -1.77
N VAL A 22 5.76 -24.22 -2.59
CA VAL A 22 7.15 -24.71 -2.51
C VAL A 22 8.13 -23.58 -2.79
N ILE A 23 7.86 -22.72 -3.77
CA ILE A 23 8.71 -21.56 -4.07
C ILE A 23 8.66 -20.57 -2.90
N ASN A 24 7.47 -20.25 -2.39
CA ASN A 24 7.29 -19.25 -1.34
C ASN A 24 7.87 -19.68 0.02
N SER A 25 7.84 -20.98 0.35
CA SER A 25 8.42 -21.49 1.61
C SER A 25 9.95 -21.32 1.69
N SER A 26 10.62 -21.09 0.56
CA SER A 26 12.05 -20.80 0.49
C SER A 26 12.43 -19.33 0.73
N GLY A 27 11.45 -18.46 0.99
CA GLY A 27 11.65 -17.00 1.05
C GLY A 27 11.69 -16.32 -0.32
N THR A 28 11.67 -17.08 -1.42
CA THR A 28 11.51 -16.55 -2.77
C THR A 28 10.05 -16.19 -2.99
N ALA A 29 9.71 -14.89 -2.91
CA ALA A 29 8.31 -14.48 -2.87
C ALA A 29 7.73 -14.34 -4.28
N LEU A 30 7.07 -15.40 -4.77
CA LEU A 30 6.30 -15.35 -6.00
C LEU A 30 4.96 -14.61 -5.76
N HIS A 31 4.55 -13.77 -6.70
CA HIS A 31 3.38 -12.89 -6.54
C HIS A 31 2.06 -13.63 -6.84
N HIS A 32 1.13 -13.70 -5.86
CA HIS A 32 -0.19 -14.35 -6.00
C HIS A 32 -1.38 -13.40 -5.71
N PRO A 33 -1.55 -12.29 -6.45
CA PRO A 33 -2.48 -11.22 -6.10
C PRO A 33 -3.97 -11.64 -6.15
N CYS A 34 -4.30 -12.70 -6.88
CA CYS A 34 -5.66 -13.25 -6.89
C CYS A 34 -5.96 -14.27 -5.78
N GLY A 35 -5.11 -14.37 -4.74
CA GLY A 35 -5.28 -15.36 -3.68
C GLY A 35 -5.23 -16.79 -4.21
N LYS A 36 -4.31 -17.09 -5.14
CA LYS A 36 -4.10 -18.41 -5.76
C LYS A 36 -5.28 -18.95 -6.58
N LYS A 37 -6.27 -18.13 -6.96
CA LYS A 37 -7.44 -18.53 -7.77
C LYS A 37 -7.15 -18.75 -9.27
N GLY A 38 -5.93 -18.48 -9.74
CA GLY A 38 -5.53 -18.64 -11.14
C GLY A 38 -6.01 -17.55 -12.11
N ILE A 39 -6.86 -16.62 -11.67
CA ILE A 39 -7.51 -15.63 -12.55
C ILE A 39 -6.60 -14.49 -13.02
N CYS A 40 -5.61 -14.08 -12.21
CA CYS A 40 -4.76 -12.92 -12.55
C CYS A 40 -3.62 -13.24 -13.52
N LYS A 41 -3.24 -14.52 -13.67
CA LYS A 41 -2.04 -14.98 -14.39
C LYS A 41 -0.69 -14.34 -13.97
N LYS A 42 -0.66 -13.49 -12.93
CA LYS A 42 0.56 -12.83 -12.39
C LYS A 42 1.55 -13.76 -11.67
N CYS A 43 1.23 -15.05 -11.58
CA CYS A 43 2.06 -16.09 -10.97
C CYS A 43 2.62 -17.08 -12.00
N THR A 44 2.63 -16.67 -13.27
CA THR A 44 3.15 -17.45 -14.39
C THR A 44 4.65 -17.65 -14.21
N VAL A 45 5.08 -18.91 -14.31
CA VAL A 45 6.47 -19.33 -14.23
C VAL A 45 6.76 -20.29 -15.38
N THR A 46 8.02 -20.41 -15.78
CA THR A 46 8.44 -21.40 -16.77
C THR A 46 8.83 -22.69 -16.05
N VAL A 47 8.05 -23.76 -16.21
CA VAL A 47 8.35 -25.10 -15.68
C VAL A 47 8.81 -26.00 -16.83
N ASN A 48 10.04 -26.50 -16.76
CA ASN A 48 10.64 -27.35 -17.81
C ASN A 48 10.49 -26.76 -19.24
N GLY A 49 10.57 -25.43 -19.37
CA GLY A 49 10.43 -24.72 -20.64
C GLY A 49 9.00 -24.40 -21.07
N LYS A 50 7.97 -24.67 -20.25
CA LYS A 50 6.57 -24.33 -20.53
C LYS A 50 6.02 -23.33 -19.52
N GLU A 51 5.23 -22.37 -19.98
CA GLU A 51 4.55 -21.43 -19.09
C GLU A 51 3.41 -22.11 -18.34
N GLU A 52 3.45 -22.02 -17.02
CA GLU A 52 2.48 -22.62 -16.12
C GLU A 52 2.14 -21.66 -14.97
N LEU A 53 0.93 -21.76 -14.43
CA LEU A 53 0.53 -21.00 -13.25
C LEU A 53 1.03 -21.70 -11.99
N SER A 54 2.02 -21.12 -11.31
CA SER A 54 2.60 -21.72 -10.10
C SER A 54 1.57 -22.03 -9.00
N CYS A 55 0.47 -21.26 -8.91
CA CYS A 55 -0.57 -21.47 -7.90
C CYS A 55 -1.52 -22.64 -8.22
N GLN A 56 -1.47 -23.18 -9.44
CA GLN A 56 -2.30 -24.30 -9.90
C GLN A 56 -1.45 -25.53 -10.26
N TYR A 57 -0.15 -25.36 -10.47
CA TYR A 57 0.76 -26.43 -10.86
C TYR A 57 1.11 -27.32 -9.66
N LYS A 58 0.91 -28.63 -9.81
CA LYS A 58 1.26 -29.64 -8.81
C LYS A 58 2.51 -30.40 -9.21
N VAL A 59 3.44 -30.58 -8.27
CA VAL A 59 4.74 -31.21 -8.51
C VAL A 59 4.64 -32.72 -8.29
N TYR A 60 4.87 -33.51 -9.34
CA TYR A 60 4.84 -34.99 -9.33
C TYR A 60 6.17 -35.63 -9.78
N SER A 61 7.16 -34.80 -10.09
CA SER A 61 8.48 -35.19 -10.56
C SER A 61 9.44 -34.04 -10.34
N ASP A 62 10.74 -34.28 -10.52
CA ASP A 62 11.73 -33.21 -10.52
C ASP A 62 11.42 -32.17 -11.63
N VAL A 63 11.53 -30.89 -11.28
CA VAL A 63 11.20 -29.77 -12.17
C VAL A 63 12.25 -28.65 -12.10
N ASP A 64 12.58 -28.08 -13.25
CA ASP A 64 13.34 -26.82 -13.37
C ASP A 64 12.34 -25.67 -13.54
N VAL A 65 12.46 -24.64 -12.72
CA VAL A 65 11.53 -23.52 -12.66
C VAL A 65 12.31 -22.22 -12.83
N ARG A 66 11.88 -21.40 -13.79
CA ARG A 66 12.46 -20.09 -14.07
C ARG A 66 11.39 -19.01 -14.10
N PHE A 67 11.72 -17.87 -13.51
CA PHE A 67 10.92 -16.66 -13.60
C PHE A 67 11.82 -15.46 -13.28
N SER A 68 11.46 -14.29 -13.80
CA SER A 68 12.11 -13.05 -13.40
C SER A 68 11.76 -12.75 -11.95
N GLU A 69 12.75 -12.74 -11.08
CA GLU A 69 12.62 -12.06 -9.79
C GLU A 69 12.46 -10.58 -10.11
N ASP A 70 11.24 -10.05 -9.98
CA ASP A 70 11.01 -8.60 -10.10
C ASP A 70 11.81 -7.91 -8.99
N ILE A 71 13.02 -7.44 -9.31
CA ILE A 71 13.88 -6.67 -8.41
C ILE A 71 14.06 -5.24 -8.95
N LYS A 72 13.79 -4.32 -8.01
CA LYS A 72 13.97 -2.86 -7.95
C LYS A 72 12.73 -2.05 -8.26
N ILE A 73 12.02 -1.70 -7.18
CA ILE A 73 11.34 -0.41 -7.10
C ILE A 73 12.46 0.64 -7.00
N ALA A 74 12.39 1.66 -7.84
CA ALA A 74 13.36 2.72 -7.91
C ALA A 74 13.66 3.29 -6.52
N SER A 75 14.93 3.21 -6.11
CA SER A 75 15.49 4.00 -5.01
C SER A 75 15.56 5.45 -5.48
N ASP A 76 14.46 6.20 -5.35
CA ASP A 76 14.43 7.62 -5.68
C ASP A 76 14.08 8.45 -4.44
N SER A 77 14.88 8.26 -3.40
CA SER A 77 15.04 9.25 -2.33
C SER A 77 15.98 10.33 -2.85
N GLY A 78 15.45 11.34 -3.53
CA GLY A 78 16.16 12.54 -4.00
C GLY A 78 16.66 13.43 -2.85
N ILE A 79 17.42 12.87 -1.92
CA ILE A 79 18.12 13.60 -0.86
C ILE A 79 19.60 13.23 -1.00
N GLU A 80 20.45 14.17 -1.39
CA GLU A 80 21.90 14.02 -1.24
C GLU A 80 22.25 14.02 0.26
N LEU A 81 22.98 12.99 0.70
CA LEU A 81 23.22 12.72 2.11
C LEU A 81 24.73 12.69 2.39
N THR A 82 25.16 13.59 3.27
CA THR A 82 26.50 13.58 3.88
C THR A 82 26.46 12.93 5.25
N TYR A 83 27.35 11.96 5.48
CA TYR A 83 27.51 11.20 6.72
C TYR A 83 28.21 12.03 7.81
N ASP A 84 27.57 12.19 8.98
CA ASP A 84 28.21 12.68 10.22
C ASP A 84 28.08 11.60 11.32
N PRO A 85 29.20 10.99 11.77
CA PRO A 85 29.20 9.93 12.80
C PRO A 85 28.94 10.41 14.24
N SER A 86 28.61 11.69 14.45
CA SER A 86 28.40 12.27 15.80
C SER A 86 26.93 12.39 16.24
N SER A 87 25.99 11.84 15.48
CA SER A 87 24.56 11.96 15.75
C SER A 87 23.94 10.78 16.47
N GLU A 88 22.96 11.07 17.33
CA GLU A 88 22.08 10.06 17.92
C GLU A 88 21.20 9.53 16.79
N GLN A 89 21.39 8.27 16.40
CA GLN A 89 20.68 7.65 15.29
C GLN A 89 19.61 6.69 15.77
N CYS A 90 18.55 6.51 14.97
CA CYS A 90 17.54 5.48 15.19
C CYS A 90 17.06 4.91 13.87
N PHE A 91 16.44 3.73 13.95
CA PHE A 91 15.72 3.16 12.82
C PHE A 91 14.24 3.55 12.86
N VAL A 92 13.66 3.75 11.69
CA VAL A 92 12.23 3.95 11.51
C VAL A 92 11.71 2.93 10.50
N LEU A 93 10.58 2.31 10.81
CA LEU A 93 9.99 1.24 10.03
C LEU A 93 8.55 1.59 9.65
N ASP A 94 8.24 1.54 8.35
CA ASP A 94 6.88 1.58 7.82
C ASP A 94 6.53 0.19 7.28
N ILE A 95 5.59 -0.48 7.95
CA ILE A 95 5.13 -1.84 7.64
C ILE A 95 3.82 -1.75 6.86
N GLY A 96 3.94 -1.51 5.56
CA GLY A 96 2.82 -1.57 4.64
C GLY A 96 2.41 -3.00 4.28
N THR A 97 1.21 -3.15 3.74
CA THR A 97 0.73 -4.46 3.24
C THR A 97 1.60 -4.93 2.07
N THR A 98 1.93 -4.06 1.12
CA THR A 98 2.69 -4.43 -0.09
C THR A 98 4.21 -4.27 0.08
N THR A 99 4.65 -3.29 0.87
CA THR A 99 6.07 -2.91 1.05
C THR A 99 6.42 -2.73 2.51
N VAL A 100 7.69 -2.95 2.84
CA VAL A 100 8.30 -2.61 4.13
C VAL A 100 9.42 -1.61 3.86
N ALA A 101 9.40 -0.45 4.51
CA ALA A 101 10.44 0.57 4.39
C ALA A 101 11.17 0.75 5.72
N LEU A 102 12.50 0.64 5.69
CA LEU A 102 13.39 0.87 6.82
C LEU A 102 14.23 2.10 6.53
N ALA A 103 14.21 3.08 7.43
CA ALA A 103 15.02 4.28 7.34
C ALA A 103 15.98 4.38 8.52
N LEU A 104 17.23 4.73 8.27
CA LEU A 104 18.19 5.15 9.29
C LEU A 104 18.09 6.68 9.41
N ILE A 105 17.84 7.18 10.62
CA ILE A 105 17.55 8.60 10.87
C ILE A 105 18.60 9.20 11.78
N ASP A 106 19.04 10.40 11.45
CA ASP A 106 19.78 11.28 12.35
C ASP A 106 18.77 12.09 13.18
N LYS A 107 18.67 11.80 14.48
CA LYS A 107 17.65 12.43 15.35
C LYS A 107 17.91 13.92 15.61
N LYS A 108 19.16 14.39 15.48
CA LYS A 108 19.50 15.81 15.67
C LYS A 108 19.01 16.66 14.52
N SER A 109 19.21 16.18 13.30
CA SER A 109 18.81 16.89 12.08
C SER A 109 17.39 16.56 11.63
N GLY A 110 16.82 15.44 12.08
CA GLY A 110 15.54 14.92 11.63
C GLY A 110 15.57 14.37 10.19
N LYS A 111 16.76 14.14 9.63
CA LYS A 111 16.94 13.70 8.24
C LYS A 111 17.16 12.19 8.17
N ALA A 112 16.58 11.57 7.14
CA ALA A 112 16.89 10.19 6.80
C ALA A 112 18.29 10.10 6.17
N VAL A 113 19.19 9.32 6.78
CA VAL A 113 20.55 9.02 6.31
C VAL A 113 20.54 7.94 5.22
N SER A 114 19.57 7.02 5.28
CA SER A 114 19.35 6.00 4.26
C SER A 114 17.93 5.50 4.35
N VAL A 115 17.36 5.05 3.23
CA VAL A 115 16.04 4.41 3.16
C VAL A 115 16.15 3.16 2.29
N ILE A 116 15.74 2.02 2.83
CA ILE A 116 15.64 0.73 2.15
C ILE A 116 14.17 0.38 2.05
N THR A 117 13.66 0.12 0.85
CA THR A 117 12.27 -0.30 0.64
C THR A 117 12.24 -1.64 -0.07
N GLU A 118 11.61 -2.62 0.56
CA GLU A 118 11.54 -4.00 0.09
C GLU A 118 10.08 -4.46 0.00
N PRO A 119 9.76 -5.43 -0.88
CA PRO A 119 8.43 -6.04 -0.87
C PRO A 119 8.15 -6.76 0.45
N ASN A 120 6.92 -6.63 0.96
CA ASN A 120 6.50 -7.33 2.17
C ASN A 120 6.40 -8.85 1.88
N PRO A 121 7.20 -9.71 2.56
CA PRO A 121 7.24 -11.15 2.28
C PRO A 121 5.94 -11.88 2.65
N GLN A 122 5.08 -11.25 3.47
CA GLN A 122 3.77 -11.77 3.83
C GLN A 122 2.82 -11.87 2.63
N ARG A 123 3.17 -11.27 1.48
CA ARG A 123 2.48 -11.47 0.19
C ARG A 123 2.33 -12.94 -0.21
N SER A 124 3.20 -13.82 0.31
CA SER A 124 3.12 -15.27 0.13
C SER A 124 1.91 -15.92 0.82
N PHE A 125 1.37 -15.27 1.85
CA PHE A 125 0.22 -15.72 2.64
C PHE A 125 -1.09 -15.03 2.24
N GLY A 126 -1.02 -13.79 1.77
CA GLY A 126 -2.19 -13.02 1.36
C GLY A 126 -1.82 -11.71 0.69
N ALA A 127 -2.63 -11.32 -0.30
CA ALA A 127 -2.44 -10.09 -1.07
C ALA A 127 -2.89 -8.84 -0.32
N ASP A 128 -3.80 -8.99 0.64
CA ASP A 128 -4.43 -7.91 1.41
C ASP A 128 -4.49 -8.27 2.91
N VAL A 129 -4.98 -7.34 3.72
CA VAL A 129 -5.10 -7.52 5.18
C VAL A 129 -6.04 -8.66 5.55
N ILE A 130 -7.17 -8.83 4.85
CA ILE A 130 -8.19 -9.84 5.16
C ILE A 130 -7.65 -11.26 4.89
N SER A 131 -7.03 -11.46 3.74
CA SER A 131 -6.40 -12.74 3.39
C SER A 131 -5.25 -13.09 4.35
N ARG A 132 -4.53 -12.10 4.89
CA ARG A 132 -3.53 -12.33 5.94
C ARG A 132 -4.13 -12.66 7.30
N ILE A 133 -5.27 -12.07 7.66
CA ILE A 133 -6.02 -12.46 8.85
C ILE A 133 -6.45 -13.93 8.74
N GLU A 134 -7.00 -14.34 7.60
CA GLU A 134 -7.36 -15.74 7.34
C GLU A 134 -6.13 -16.66 7.33
N ALA A 135 -4.99 -16.19 6.83
CA ALA A 135 -3.74 -16.93 6.91
C ALA A 135 -3.24 -17.10 8.35
N CYS A 136 -3.35 -16.08 9.21
CA CYS A 136 -3.05 -16.20 10.64
C CYS A 136 -3.96 -17.22 11.32
N LYS A 137 -5.24 -17.26 10.96
CA LYS A 137 -6.19 -18.27 11.45
C LYS A 137 -5.80 -19.69 11.02
N LYS A 138 -5.30 -19.85 9.80
CA LYS A 138 -4.93 -21.15 9.23
C LYS A 138 -3.54 -21.66 9.65
N TYR A 139 -2.55 -20.78 9.73
CA TYR A 139 -1.14 -21.11 9.86
C TYR A 139 -0.48 -20.59 11.14
N SER A 140 -1.21 -19.84 11.98
CA SER A 140 -0.74 -19.01 13.12
C SER A 140 -0.15 -17.65 12.72
N VAL A 141 -0.22 -16.70 13.65
CA VAL A 141 0.45 -15.39 13.52
C VAL A 141 1.97 -15.54 13.43
N THR A 142 2.56 -16.52 14.12
CA THR A 142 4.00 -16.78 14.12
C THR A 142 4.53 -17.02 12.72
N ALA A 143 3.81 -17.77 11.87
CA ALA A 143 4.24 -18.02 10.50
C ALA A 143 4.39 -16.74 9.65
N LEU A 144 3.45 -15.79 9.80
CA LEU A 144 3.50 -14.51 9.09
C LEU A 144 4.47 -13.51 9.75
N ARG A 145 4.66 -13.62 11.08
CA ARG A 145 5.62 -12.83 11.83
C ARG A 145 7.05 -13.20 11.44
N ASP A 146 7.39 -14.48 11.43
CA ASP A 146 8.75 -14.95 11.19
C ASP A 146 9.27 -14.50 9.82
N VAL A 147 8.44 -14.58 8.77
CA VAL A 147 8.84 -14.10 7.44
C VAL A 147 9.07 -12.58 7.42
N LEU A 148 8.26 -11.81 8.15
CA LEU A 148 8.41 -10.35 8.26
C LEU A 148 9.67 -9.99 9.05
N ILE A 149 9.87 -10.58 10.22
CA ILE A 149 11.04 -10.35 11.08
C ILE A 149 12.33 -10.74 10.37
N ASN A 150 12.35 -11.86 9.62
CA ASN A 150 13.51 -12.24 8.81
C ASN A 150 13.85 -11.21 7.73
N LYS A 151 12.83 -10.63 7.07
CA LYS A 151 13.05 -9.54 6.10
C LYS A 151 13.60 -8.28 6.79
N ILE A 152 13.02 -7.87 7.92
CA ILE A 152 13.51 -6.70 8.67
C ILE A 152 14.95 -6.90 9.14
N ASN A 153 15.30 -8.08 9.67
CA ASN A 153 16.68 -8.41 10.04
C ASN A 153 17.64 -8.40 8.86
N THR A 154 17.17 -8.80 7.66
CA THR A 154 17.98 -8.70 6.43
C THR A 154 18.25 -7.24 6.09
N MET A 155 17.22 -6.37 6.15
CA MET A 155 17.36 -4.93 5.89
C MET A 155 18.25 -4.24 6.93
N LEU A 156 18.14 -4.62 8.21
CA LEU A 156 19.02 -4.12 9.29
C LEU A 156 20.48 -4.54 9.07
N GLY A 157 20.71 -5.72 8.50
CA GLY A 157 22.05 -6.23 8.19
C GLY A 157 22.82 -5.48 7.10
N GLU A 158 22.15 -4.58 6.35
CA GLU A 158 22.79 -3.67 5.42
C GLU A 158 23.53 -2.51 6.12
N PHE A 159 23.32 -2.36 7.44
CA PHE A 159 23.98 -1.35 8.27
C PHE A 159 25.04 -1.99 9.18
N PRO A 160 26.13 -1.27 9.52
CA PRO A 160 27.10 -1.74 10.50
C PRO A 160 26.45 -2.07 11.86
N GLU A 161 27.02 -3.03 12.59
CA GLU A 161 26.57 -3.31 13.95
C GLU A 161 26.67 -2.07 14.84
N ASN A 162 25.71 -1.91 15.76
CA ASN A 162 25.61 -0.77 16.68
C ASN A 162 25.44 0.60 16.00
N THR A 163 24.98 0.65 14.74
CA THR A 163 24.61 1.91 14.08
C THR A 163 23.51 2.64 14.86
N ALA A 164 22.48 1.92 15.31
CA ALA A 164 21.45 2.41 16.20
C ALA A 164 20.82 1.23 16.96
N ASP A 165 20.26 1.47 18.15
CA ASP A 165 19.65 0.45 19.00
C ASP A 165 18.16 0.68 19.29
N GLU A 166 17.57 1.78 18.82
CA GLU A 166 16.12 2.04 18.85
C GLU A 166 15.51 1.87 17.44
N ILE A 167 14.30 1.28 17.38
CA ILE A 167 13.47 1.28 16.16
C ILE A 167 12.04 1.74 16.46
N TYR A 168 11.50 2.60 15.60
CA TYR A 168 10.13 3.12 15.69
C TYR A 168 9.31 2.61 14.50
N ALA A 169 8.23 1.89 14.76
CA ALA A 169 7.43 1.21 13.75
C ALA A 169 6.01 1.79 13.64
N ALA A 170 5.60 2.06 12.41
CA ALA A 170 4.23 2.38 12.03
C ALA A 170 3.75 1.42 10.92
N GLY A 171 2.45 1.34 10.76
CA GLY A 171 1.79 0.44 9.83
C GLY A 171 0.31 0.31 10.19
N ASN A 172 -0.47 -0.27 9.28
CA ASN A 172 -1.87 -0.54 9.58
C ASN A 172 -1.97 -1.54 10.75
N THR A 173 -3.12 -1.53 11.43
CA THR A 173 -3.32 -2.26 12.69
C THR A 173 -3.02 -3.75 12.56
N VAL A 174 -3.42 -4.39 11.46
CA VAL A 174 -3.13 -5.81 11.19
C VAL A 174 -1.63 -6.07 11.07
N MET A 175 -0.89 -5.19 10.39
CA MET A 175 0.56 -5.34 10.23
C MET A 175 1.29 -5.22 11.57
N LEU A 176 0.90 -4.27 12.44
CA LEU A 176 1.49 -4.13 13.77
C LEU A 176 1.16 -5.31 14.70
N HIS A 177 -0.03 -5.89 14.59
CA HIS A 177 -0.38 -7.10 15.32
C HIS A 177 0.53 -8.27 14.91
N ILE A 178 0.70 -8.51 13.60
CA ILE A 178 1.58 -9.57 13.13
C ILE A 178 3.04 -9.31 13.54
N PHE A 179 3.51 -8.06 13.42
CA PHE A 179 4.86 -7.67 13.81
C PHE A 179 5.15 -7.94 15.30
N THR A 180 4.22 -7.59 16.17
CA THR A 180 4.30 -7.82 17.63
C THR A 180 4.02 -9.26 18.04
N GLY A 181 3.53 -10.11 17.12
CA GLY A 181 3.15 -11.50 17.40
C GLY A 181 1.76 -11.67 18.02
N GLU A 182 0.97 -10.60 18.05
CA GLU A 182 -0.42 -10.64 18.48
C GLU A 182 -1.33 -11.12 17.34
N SER A 183 -2.28 -12.01 17.64
CA SER A 183 -3.15 -12.57 16.61
C SER A 183 -4.15 -11.53 16.10
N PRO A 184 -4.21 -11.25 14.77
CA PRO A 184 -5.16 -10.29 14.21
C PRO A 184 -6.54 -10.90 13.92
N VAL A 185 -6.80 -12.16 14.32
CA VAL A 185 -8.00 -12.92 13.93
C VAL A 185 -9.31 -12.23 14.32
N SER A 186 -9.37 -11.60 15.49
CA SER A 186 -10.55 -10.86 15.96
C SER A 186 -10.91 -9.64 15.09
N MET A 187 -9.96 -9.11 14.32
CA MET A 187 -10.19 -8.01 13.39
C MET A 187 -10.83 -8.47 12.08
N GLY A 188 -10.87 -9.78 11.79
CA GLY A 188 -11.51 -10.33 10.59
C GLY A 188 -13.01 -10.60 10.74
N THR A 189 -13.54 -10.53 11.95
CA THR A 189 -14.95 -10.83 12.25
C THR A 189 -15.57 -9.76 13.13
N ALA A 190 -16.78 -9.32 12.81
CA ALA A 190 -17.52 -8.37 13.63
C ALA A 190 -17.52 -8.81 15.12
N PRO A 191 -17.22 -7.91 16.08
CA PRO A 191 -17.14 -6.46 15.96
C PRO A 191 -15.75 -5.89 15.56
N TYR A 192 -14.91 -6.66 14.87
CA TYR A 192 -13.61 -6.25 14.30
C TYR A 192 -12.69 -5.63 15.36
N THR A 193 -12.45 -6.34 16.45
CA THR A 193 -11.76 -5.78 17.62
C THR A 193 -10.24 -6.02 17.55
N PRO A 194 -9.41 -4.97 17.67
CA PRO A 194 -7.96 -5.13 17.77
C PRO A 194 -7.57 -5.59 19.18
N VAL A 195 -6.41 -6.24 19.31
CA VAL A 195 -5.82 -6.62 20.61
C VAL A 195 -5.29 -5.39 21.35
N PHE A 196 -4.67 -4.47 20.61
CA PHE A 196 -4.16 -3.21 21.13
C PHE A 196 -4.30 -2.09 20.10
N LEU A 197 -4.34 -0.85 20.60
CA LEU A 197 -4.28 0.38 19.78
C LEU A 197 -3.28 1.39 20.34
N GLU A 198 -2.92 1.26 21.61
CA GLU A 198 -1.97 2.09 22.31
C GLU A 198 -0.52 1.89 21.82
N GLU A 199 0.34 2.85 22.15
CA GLU A 199 1.79 2.69 21.95
C GLU A 199 2.28 1.47 22.75
N ARG A 200 3.15 0.67 22.12
CA ARG A 200 3.86 -0.41 22.81
C ARG A 200 5.36 -0.16 22.75
N ILE A 201 6.01 -0.44 23.88
CA ILE A 201 7.46 -0.38 24.04
C ILE A 201 7.90 -1.74 24.55
N PHE A 202 8.77 -2.40 23.80
CA PHE A 202 9.26 -3.73 24.12
C PHE A 202 10.69 -3.91 23.63
N SER A 203 11.35 -4.99 24.05
CA SER A 203 12.75 -5.24 23.70
C SER A 203 12.88 -5.74 22.25
N GLY A 204 14.03 -5.47 21.64
CA GLY A 204 14.37 -6.06 20.34
C GLY A 204 14.46 -7.59 20.38
N GLU A 205 14.82 -8.16 21.53
CA GLU A 205 14.79 -9.62 21.75
C GLU A 205 13.37 -10.19 21.66
N GLU A 206 12.41 -9.59 22.38
CA GLU A 206 10.99 -9.98 22.29
C GLU A 206 10.47 -9.83 20.85
N ALA A 207 10.92 -8.80 20.13
CA ALA A 207 10.58 -8.56 18.73
C ALA A 207 11.22 -9.57 17.75
N GLY A 208 12.33 -10.21 18.14
CA GLY A 208 13.17 -11.02 17.25
C GLY A 208 14.10 -10.20 16.34
N LEU A 209 14.36 -8.94 16.68
CA LEU A 209 15.20 -8.01 15.91
C LEU A 209 16.65 -8.00 16.44
N ARG A 210 17.60 -8.26 15.53
CA ARG A 210 19.03 -8.32 15.86
C ARG A 210 19.62 -6.91 15.94
N GLY A 211 20.46 -6.67 16.96
CA GLY A 211 21.14 -5.37 17.13
C GLY A 211 20.24 -4.24 17.65
N ILE A 212 18.95 -4.51 17.89
CA ILE A 212 17.99 -3.56 18.43
C ILE A 212 17.79 -3.84 19.92
N LYS A 213 17.83 -2.79 20.75
CA LYS A 213 17.49 -2.87 22.18
C LYS A 213 16.03 -2.57 22.42
N THR A 214 15.49 -1.53 21.80
CA THR A 214 14.13 -1.04 22.08
C THR A 214 13.32 -0.87 20.80
N VAL A 215 12.11 -1.39 20.82
CA VAL A 215 11.11 -1.27 19.75
C VAL A 215 9.95 -0.43 20.26
N TYR A 216 9.57 0.58 19.48
CA TYR A 216 8.40 1.40 19.69
C TYR A 216 7.41 1.13 18.56
N THR A 217 6.15 0.81 18.86
CA THR A 217 5.07 0.83 17.86
C THR A 217 4.18 2.03 18.11
N LEU A 218 3.94 2.84 17.09
CA LEU A 218 3.04 3.98 17.21
C LEU A 218 1.60 3.50 17.45
N PRO A 219 0.75 4.34 18.09
CA PRO A 219 -0.64 3.98 18.35
C PRO A 219 -1.49 4.09 17.07
N GLY A 220 -2.56 3.29 17.00
CA GLY A 220 -3.58 3.33 15.94
C GLY A 220 -4.91 3.90 16.42
N ILE A 221 -5.91 3.97 15.53
CA ILE A 221 -7.25 4.49 15.84
C ILE A 221 -8.31 3.38 15.87
N SER A 222 -8.26 2.45 14.91
CA SER A 222 -9.21 1.34 14.79
C SER A 222 -8.56 0.13 14.12
N SER A 223 -9.31 -0.95 13.90
CA SER A 223 -8.82 -2.12 13.15
C SER A 223 -8.49 -1.81 11.68
N PHE A 224 -9.08 -0.75 11.11
CA PHE A 224 -8.91 -0.37 9.70
C PHE A 224 -8.14 0.93 9.52
N VAL A 225 -7.86 1.68 10.60
CA VAL A 225 -7.06 2.90 10.57
C VAL A 225 -5.96 2.77 11.62
N GLY A 226 -4.75 2.50 11.15
CA GLY A 226 -3.62 2.16 12.00
C GLY A 226 -2.67 3.30 12.30
N ALA A 227 -1.49 2.92 12.77
CA ALA A 227 -0.46 3.85 13.20
C ALA A 227 0.23 4.56 12.03
N ASP A 228 0.18 3.98 10.83
CA ASP A 228 0.56 4.62 9.57
C ASP A 228 -0.20 5.93 9.34
N ILE A 229 -1.51 5.94 9.58
CA ILE A 229 -2.34 7.13 9.44
C ILE A 229 -2.12 8.13 10.58
N VAL A 230 -1.95 7.66 11.81
CA VAL A 230 -1.60 8.52 12.96
C VAL A 230 -0.25 9.20 12.73
N ALA A 231 0.75 8.45 12.24
CA ALA A 231 2.01 9.00 11.81
C ALA A 231 1.81 10.02 10.68
N GLY A 232 1.01 9.69 9.67
CA GLY A 232 0.69 10.61 8.59
C GLY A 232 0.16 11.96 9.08
N LEU A 233 -0.82 11.94 10.00
CA LEU A 233 -1.34 13.15 10.64
C LEU A 233 -0.27 13.93 11.41
N ASN A 234 0.65 13.26 12.10
CA ASN A 234 1.74 13.89 12.85
C ASN A 234 2.67 14.73 11.96
N CYS A 235 2.82 14.39 10.68
CA CYS A 235 3.64 15.19 9.74
C CYS A 235 2.86 16.28 8.98
N THR A 236 1.55 16.39 9.19
CA THR A 236 0.72 17.45 8.59
C THR A 236 0.64 18.69 9.46
N GLU A 237 0.27 19.82 8.84
CA GLU A 237 0.02 21.06 9.59
C GLU A 237 -1.33 21.00 10.30
N LYS A 238 -1.36 21.44 11.56
CA LYS A 238 -2.59 21.60 12.32
C LYS A 238 -3.45 22.70 11.68
N PRO A 239 -4.74 22.43 11.37
CA PRO A 239 -5.60 23.41 10.71
C PRO A 239 -5.85 24.64 11.59
N GLU A 240 -6.07 25.79 10.96
CA GLU A 240 -6.55 26.99 11.67
C GLU A 240 -7.94 26.76 12.30
N LYS A 241 -8.30 27.61 13.26
CA LYS A 241 -9.60 27.55 13.91
C LYS A 241 -10.75 27.62 12.89
N ASN A 242 -11.72 26.71 13.01
CA ASN A 242 -12.86 26.55 12.09
C ASN A 242 -12.49 26.17 10.64
N LYS A 243 -11.23 25.77 10.39
CA LYS A 243 -10.80 25.18 9.13
C LYS A 243 -10.58 23.69 9.31
N TYR A 244 -10.69 22.98 8.19
CA TYR A 244 -10.53 21.54 8.14
C TYR A 244 -9.50 21.17 7.08
N CYS A 245 -8.76 20.11 7.34
CA CYS A 245 -7.90 19.47 6.36
C CYS A 245 -8.35 18.03 6.15
N ILE A 246 -7.98 17.46 5.01
CA ILE A 246 -8.20 16.05 4.72
C ILE A 246 -6.85 15.40 4.47
N LEU A 247 -6.61 14.23 5.06
CA LEU A 247 -5.54 13.32 4.67
C LEU A 247 -6.19 12.14 3.93
N VAL A 248 -5.75 11.88 2.71
CA VAL A 248 -6.16 10.72 1.91
C VAL A 248 -4.90 9.90 1.66
N ASP A 249 -4.78 8.74 2.29
CA ASP A 249 -3.75 7.76 1.93
C ASP A 249 -4.33 6.74 0.95
N LEU A 250 -3.78 6.71 -0.26
CA LEU A 250 -4.21 5.81 -1.33
C LEU A 250 -3.25 4.62 -1.42
N GLY A 251 -3.72 3.48 -0.94
CA GLY A 251 -3.10 2.16 -1.11
C GLY A 251 -4.09 1.13 -1.63
N THR A 252 -4.02 -0.09 -1.07
CA THR A 252 -4.99 -1.16 -1.34
C THR A 252 -6.42 -0.75 -0.97
N ASN A 253 -6.52 -0.04 0.16
CA ASN A 253 -7.68 0.70 0.58
C ASN A 253 -7.35 2.20 0.52
N ALA A 254 -8.38 3.02 0.68
CA ALA A 254 -8.21 4.45 0.84
C ALA A 254 -8.56 4.84 2.27
N GLU A 255 -7.54 5.04 3.10
CA GLU A 255 -7.69 5.62 4.42
C GLU A 255 -7.88 7.13 4.28
N ILE A 256 -8.96 7.65 4.86
CA ILE A 256 -9.33 9.06 4.73
C ILE A 256 -9.56 9.61 6.13
N VAL A 257 -8.94 10.73 6.44
CA VAL A 257 -9.14 11.46 7.70
C VAL A 257 -9.53 12.90 7.39
N LEU A 258 -10.70 13.31 7.84
CA LEU A 258 -11.08 14.71 7.95
C LEU A 258 -10.74 15.20 9.34
N PHE A 259 -9.93 16.25 9.44
CA PHE A 259 -9.46 16.75 10.73
C PHE A 259 -9.48 18.28 10.83
N SER A 260 -9.60 18.76 12.06
CA SER A 260 -9.54 20.17 12.45
C SER A 260 -8.63 20.29 13.68
N GLU A 261 -8.65 21.42 14.38
CA GLU A 261 -7.77 21.68 15.53
C GLU A 261 -7.70 20.51 16.52
N ASN A 262 -8.83 20.00 17.03
CA ASN A 262 -8.84 18.90 18.02
C ASN A 262 -9.93 17.86 17.72
N ARG A 263 -10.26 17.65 16.45
CA ARG A 263 -11.26 16.64 16.04
C ARG A 263 -10.78 15.93 14.80
N TYR A 264 -10.88 14.61 14.83
CA TYR A 264 -10.47 13.74 13.73
C TYR A 264 -11.62 12.76 13.47
N ILE A 265 -12.07 12.68 12.22
CA ILE A 265 -13.01 11.65 11.78
C ILE A 265 -12.31 10.89 10.67
N CYS A 266 -12.18 9.58 10.83
CA CYS A 266 -11.42 8.74 9.92
C CYS A 266 -12.25 7.58 9.41
N THR A 267 -11.89 7.07 8.25
CA THR A 267 -12.48 5.88 7.66
C THR A 267 -11.49 5.16 6.76
N SER A 268 -11.82 3.94 6.33
CA SER A 268 -11.10 3.21 5.29
C SER A 268 -12.11 2.77 4.23
N ALA A 269 -12.00 3.35 3.04
CA ALA A 269 -12.84 3.03 1.90
C ALA A 269 -12.21 1.89 1.08
N ALA A 270 -13.01 0.87 0.77
CA ALA A 270 -12.57 -0.27 -0.02
C ALA A 270 -12.48 0.08 -1.52
N ALA A 271 -11.47 0.87 -1.90
CA ALA A 271 -11.15 1.16 -3.30
C ALA A 271 -10.68 -0.10 -4.05
N GLY A 272 -10.13 -1.07 -3.32
CA GLY A 272 -9.55 -2.29 -3.85
C GLY A 272 -8.20 -2.02 -4.54
N PRO A 273 -7.47 -3.08 -4.92
CA PRO A 273 -6.10 -2.96 -5.43
C PRO A 273 -6.05 -2.51 -6.91
N CYS A 274 -7.09 -1.82 -7.40
CA CYS A 274 -7.19 -1.29 -8.75
C CYS A 274 -6.00 -0.38 -9.07
N PHE A 275 -5.66 0.52 -8.13
CA PHE A 275 -4.53 1.43 -8.26
C PHE A 275 -3.16 0.74 -8.05
N GLU A 276 -3.14 -0.51 -7.59
CA GLU A 276 -1.94 -1.36 -7.63
C GLU A 276 -1.86 -2.17 -8.95
N GLY A 277 -2.71 -1.84 -9.92
CA GLY A 277 -2.81 -2.54 -11.19
C GLY A 277 -3.38 -3.96 -11.07
N VAL A 278 -4.01 -4.32 -9.94
CA VAL A 278 -4.63 -5.63 -9.74
C VAL A 278 -6.09 -5.60 -10.20
N GLY A 279 -6.47 -6.60 -11.00
CA GLY A 279 -7.79 -6.72 -11.61
C GLY A 279 -7.91 -6.02 -12.98
N ILE A 280 -7.03 -5.06 -13.26
CA ILE A 280 -6.89 -4.43 -14.58
C ILE A 280 -6.12 -5.36 -15.51
N GLU A 281 -6.64 -5.64 -16.71
CA GLU A 281 -6.11 -6.66 -17.64
C GLU A 281 -4.64 -6.42 -18.01
N CYS A 282 -4.29 -5.18 -18.35
CA CYS A 282 -2.91 -4.76 -18.60
C CYS A 282 -2.29 -4.02 -17.39
N GLY A 283 -2.87 -4.16 -16.21
CA GLY A 283 -2.42 -3.48 -14.99
C GLY A 283 -1.18 -4.13 -14.37
N MET A 284 -0.22 -3.29 -13.97
CA MET A 284 1.00 -3.72 -13.29
C MET A 284 1.42 -2.71 -12.21
N ASN A 285 2.31 -3.13 -11.32
CA ASN A 285 2.95 -2.22 -10.37
C ASN A 285 3.80 -1.17 -11.11
N ALA A 286 4.14 -0.08 -10.41
CA ALA A 286 5.08 0.92 -10.90
C ALA A 286 6.50 0.33 -11.00
N SER A 287 6.79 -0.36 -12.11
CA SER A 287 8.09 -0.92 -12.45
C SER A 287 8.43 -0.69 -13.92
N SER A 288 9.67 -0.99 -14.32
CA SER A 288 10.19 -0.81 -15.67
C SER A 288 9.18 -1.18 -16.77
N GLY A 289 8.90 -0.26 -17.69
CA GLY A 289 7.94 -0.47 -18.79
C GLY A 289 6.46 -0.30 -18.43
N ALA A 290 6.11 0.02 -17.18
CA ALA A 290 4.77 0.47 -16.85
C ALA A 290 4.53 1.89 -17.37
N ILE A 291 3.43 2.10 -18.07
CA ILE A 291 2.96 3.44 -18.48
C ILE A 291 2.57 4.19 -17.20
N CYS A 292 3.23 5.32 -16.96
CA CYS A 292 3.09 6.14 -15.76
C CYS A 292 2.61 7.58 -16.04
N GLU A 293 2.71 8.03 -17.28
CA GLU A 293 2.05 9.25 -17.76
C GLU A 293 1.47 8.98 -19.15
N TYR A 294 0.28 9.50 -19.43
CA TYR A 294 -0.37 9.28 -20.72
C TYR A 294 -1.15 10.51 -21.20
N ASN A 295 -0.79 11.02 -22.38
CA ASN A 295 -1.52 12.09 -23.05
C ASN A 295 -2.17 11.59 -24.35
N SER A 296 -1.49 10.71 -25.09
CA SER A 296 -2.01 10.04 -26.29
C SER A 296 -1.15 8.81 -26.64
N ALA A 297 -1.58 8.03 -27.63
CA ALA A 297 -0.80 6.89 -28.15
C ALA A 297 0.60 7.28 -28.67
N LEU A 298 0.81 8.56 -29.03
CA LEU A 298 2.10 9.09 -29.48
C LEU A 298 2.86 9.86 -28.39
N SER A 299 2.25 10.07 -27.23
CA SER A 299 2.81 10.87 -26.13
C SER A 299 2.45 10.22 -24.79
N TYR A 300 3.35 9.37 -24.31
CA TYR A 300 3.26 8.69 -23.03
C TYR A 300 4.68 8.43 -22.50
N ARG A 301 4.79 8.25 -21.18
CA ARG A 301 6.04 7.90 -20.50
C ARG A 301 5.91 6.54 -19.82
N THR A 302 6.95 5.75 -19.94
CA THR A 302 7.11 4.51 -19.16
C THR A 302 8.20 4.67 -18.11
N ILE A 303 8.08 3.92 -17.03
CA ILE A 303 9.13 3.85 -16.02
C ILE A 303 10.41 3.27 -16.66
N GLU A 304 11.56 3.89 -16.36
CA GLU A 304 12.88 3.61 -16.95
C GLU A 304 12.97 3.80 -18.48
N ASN A 305 11.98 4.44 -19.11
CA ASN A 305 11.89 4.56 -20.57
C ASN A 305 11.96 3.20 -21.31
N ALA A 306 11.61 2.11 -20.64
CA ALA A 306 11.57 0.78 -21.23
C ALA A 306 10.32 0.60 -22.11
N PRO A 307 10.29 -0.37 -23.04
CA PRO A 307 9.09 -0.67 -23.84
C PRO A 307 7.85 -0.88 -22.97
N ALA A 308 6.70 -0.39 -23.43
CA ALA A 308 5.44 -0.50 -22.68
C ALA A 308 5.03 -1.98 -22.52
N ARG A 309 4.83 -2.40 -21.28
CA ARG A 309 4.40 -3.76 -20.91
C ARG A 309 3.08 -3.81 -20.15
N GLY A 310 2.65 -2.66 -19.61
CA GLY A 310 1.42 -2.55 -18.84
C GLY A 310 1.23 -1.13 -18.32
N ILE A 311 0.27 -0.97 -17.42
CA ILE A 311 -0.23 0.32 -16.94
C ILE A 311 -0.13 0.33 -15.41
N CYS A 312 0.55 1.33 -14.83
CA CYS A 312 0.49 1.57 -13.38
C CYS A 312 -0.62 2.57 -13.01
N ALA A 313 -0.81 2.83 -11.71
CA ALA A 313 -1.89 3.68 -11.20
C ALA A 313 -2.00 5.05 -11.90
N THR A 314 -0.90 5.80 -11.97
CA THR A 314 -0.89 7.15 -12.52
C THR A 314 -1.20 7.12 -14.02
N GLY A 315 -0.63 6.15 -14.75
CA GLY A 315 -0.96 5.93 -16.16
C GLY A 315 -2.43 5.55 -16.36
N LEU A 316 -3.01 4.74 -15.47
CA LEU A 316 -4.42 4.36 -15.54
C LEU A 316 -5.34 5.57 -15.39
N ILE A 317 -5.06 6.45 -14.42
CA ILE A 317 -5.81 7.68 -14.17
C ILE A 317 -5.72 8.62 -15.39
N ASP A 318 -4.51 8.82 -15.90
CA ASP A 318 -4.26 9.62 -17.10
C ASP A 318 -5.00 9.08 -18.32
N ILE A 319 -4.93 7.77 -18.56
CA ILE A 319 -5.65 7.11 -19.65
C ILE A 319 -7.15 7.36 -19.52
N MET A 320 -7.75 7.08 -18.35
CA MET A 320 -9.19 7.30 -18.15
C MET A 320 -9.58 8.75 -18.41
N ALA A 321 -8.80 9.71 -17.91
CA ALA A 321 -9.03 11.13 -18.16
C ALA A 321 -8.96 11.48 -19.66
N VAL A 322 -7.99 10.92 -20.39
CA VAL A 322 -7.85 11.13 -21.85
C VAL A 322 -9.02 10.51 -22.62
N LEU A 323 -9.48 9.31 -22.22
CA LEU A 323 -10.63 8.67 -22.87
C LEU A 323 -11.91 9.49 -22.68
N LEU A 324 -12.13 10.04 -21.47
CA LEU A 324 -13.27 10.92 -21.17
C LEU A 324 -13.22 12.22 -21.98
N LYS A 325 -12.08 12.92 -21.94
CA LYS A 325 -11.89 14.21 -22.63
C LYS A 325 -12.13 14.11 -24.13
N ASN A 326 -11.82 12.96 -24.73
CA ASN A 326 -11.99 12.71 -26.16
C ASN A 326 -13.34 12.06 -26.51
N GLY A 327 -14.24 11.84 -25.54
CA GLY A 327 -15.54 11.20 -25.75
C GLY A 327 -15.45 9.75 -26.22
N ILE A 328 -14.33 9.07 -25.94
CA ILE A 328 -14.16 7.63 -26.25
C ILE A 328 -14.94 6.78 -25.24
N ILE A 329 -14.98 7.25 -23.99
CA ILE A 329 -15.89 6.78 -22.96
C ILE A 329 -16.78 7.94 -22.53
N ASP A 330 -18.05 7.68 -22.28
CA ASP A 330 -18.98 8.67 -21.71
C ASP A 330 -18.96 8.67 -20.17
N GLU A 331 -19.77 9.50 -19.53
CA GLU A 331 -19.86 9.62 -18.07
C GLU A 331 -20.27 8.30 -17.39
N THR A 332 -20.97 7.41 -18.10
CA THR A 332 -21.37 6.10 -17.58
C THR A 332 -20.24 5.06 -17.68
N GLY A 333 -19.16 5.41 -18.39
CA GLY A 333 -18.06 4.52 -18.77
C GLY A 333 -18.39 3.66 -19.99
N TYR A 334 -19.48 3.95 -20.71
CA TYR A 334 -19.84 3.22 -21.92
C TYR A 334 -18.89 3.58 -23.06
N THR A 335 -18.57 2.58 -23.87
CA THR A 335 -17.82 2.74 -25.11
C THR A 335 -18.24 1.69 -26.13
N GLU A 336 -18.26 2.06 -27.41
CA GLU A 336 -18.45 1.10 -28.50
C GLU A 336 -17.23 0.20 -28.69
N THR A 337 -16.06 0.63 -28.20
CA THR A 337 -14.78 -0.07 -28.37
C THR A 337 -14.51 -1.00 -27.19
N LYS A 338 -14.72 -2.31 -27.36
CA LYS A 338 -14.52 -3.31 -26.28
C LYS A 338 -13.11 -3.35 -25.70
N LYS A 339 -12.09 -3.06 -26.53
CA LYS A 339 -10.68 -3.00 -26.12
C LYS A 339 -10.02 -1.82 -26.80
N PHE A 340 -9.85 -0.74 -26.05
CA PHE A 340 -9.17 0.45 -26.53
C PHE A 340 -7.66 0.26 -26.42
N ARG A 341 -6.98 0.20 -27.58
CA ARG A 341 -5.53 0.02 -27.63
C ARG A 341 -4.83 1.33 -27.25
N ILE A 342 -3.99 1.25 -26.22
CA ILE A 342 -3.19 2.38 -25.72
C ILE A 342 -1.91 2.49 -26.54
N THR A 343 -1.14 1.40 -26.59
CA THR A 343 0.07 1.29 -27.40
C THR A 343 0.49 -0.18 -27.50
N GLY A 344 1.12 -0.59 -28.60
CA GLY A 344 1.53 -1.99 -28.78
C GLY A 344 0.38 -2.96 -28.44
N ASP A 345 0.63 -3.87 -27.50
CA ASP A 345 -0.38 -4.83 -26.99
C ASP A 345 -1.02 -4.41 -25.66
N VAL A 346 -0.73 -3.20 -25.18
CA VAL A 346 -1.34 -2.61 -23.98
C VAL A 346 -2.68 -1.98 -24.35
N PHE A 347 -3.75 -2.37 -23.65
CA PHE A 347 -5.12 -1.90 -23.89
C PHE A 347 -5.88 -1.67 -22.57
N ILE A 348 -7.04 -1.01 -22.67
CA ILE A 348 -8.05 -0.90 -21.62
C ILE A 348 -9.36 -1.52 -22.13
N SER A 349 -10.03 -2.31 -21.31
CA SER A 349 -11.36 -2.88 -21.62
C SER A 349 -12.49 -2.21 -20.84
N ASP A 350 -13.72 -2.55 -21.21
CA ASP A 350 -14.95 -2.21 -20.48
C ASP A 350 -14.93 -2.68 -19.01
N LYS A 351 -14.32 -3.84 -18.74
CA LYS A 351 -14.14 -4.36 -17.39
C LYS A 351 -13.17 -3.52 -16.58
N ASP A 352 -12.06 -3.11 -17.20
CA ASP A 352 -11.06 -2.25 -16.56
C ASP A 352 -11.68 -0.89 -16.20
N ILE A 353 -12.48 -0.31 -17.11
CA ILE A 353 -13.24 0.93 -16.87
C ILE A 353 -14.19 0.76 -15.67
N ARG A 354 -14.98 -0.32 -15.63
CA ARG A 354 -15.90 -0.57 -14.52
C ARG A 354 -15.16 -0.74 -13.18
N GLN A 355 -14.02 -1.43 -13.19
CA GLN A 355 -13.22 -1.60 -11.98
C GLN A 355 -12.65 -0.26 -11.50
N PHE A 356 -12.17 0.57 -12.42
CA PHE A 356 -11.71 1.91 -12.11
C PHE A 356 -12.84 2.77 -11.51
N GLN A 357 -14.05 2.72 -12.09
CA GLN A 357 -15.22 3.43 -11.56
C GLN A 357 -15.55 3.03 -10.12
N ASN A 358 -15.51 1.74 -9.79
CA ASN A 358 -15.74 1.30 -8.42
C ASN A 358 -14.69 1.86 -7.46
N ALA A 359 -13.41 1.82 -7.86
CA ALA A 359 -12.31 2.30 -7.02
C ALA A 359 -12.40 3.80 -6.77
N LYS A 360 -12.58 4.60 -7.83
CA LYS A 360 -12.69 6.06 -7.72
C LYS A 360 -13.96 6.49 -6.95
N ALA A 361 -15.07 5.78 -7.13
CA ALA A 361 -16.32 6.07 -6.44
C ALA A 361 -16.18 5.84 -4.93
N ALA A 362 -15.50 4.77 -4.52
CA ALA A 362 -15.23 4.49 -3.11
C ALA A 362 -14.42 5.62 -2.45
N VAL A 363 -13.36 6.11 -3.11
CA VAL A 363 -12.53 7.20 -2.61
C VAL A 363 -13.34 8.50 -2.49
N CYS A 364 -13.98 8.92 -3.59
CA CYS A 364 -14.73 10.18 -3.62
C CYS A 364 -15.90 10.16 -2.62
N ALA A 365 -16.67 9.06 -2.58
CA ALA A 365 -17.76 8.90 -1.64
C ALA A 365 -17.26 8.90 -0.18
N GLY A 366 -16.12 8.26 0.12
CA GLY A 366 -15.52 8.31 1.45
C GLY A 366 -15.20 9.74 1.90
N ILE A 367 -14.59 10.54 1.01
CA ILE A 367 -14.28 11.96 1.26
C ILE A 367 -15.58 12.74 1.55
N LEU A 368 -16.57 12.62 0.66
CA LEU A 368 -17.84 13.35 0.78
C LEU A 368 -18.66 12.90 1.99
N THR A 369 -18.62 11.62 2.36
CA THR A 369 -19.27 11.11 3.57
C THR A 369 -18.69 11.76 4.82
N LEU A 370 -17.37 11.90 4.95
CA LEU A 370 -16.78 12.55 6.12
C LEU A 370 -17.12 14.04 6.21
N ILE A 371 -17.12 14.73 5.07
CA ILE A 371 -17.55 16.14 4.96
C ILE A 371 -19.00 16.29 5.44
N LYS A 372 -19.91 15.44 4.90
CA LYS A 372 -21.34 15.44 5.25
C LYS A 372 -21.57 15.07 6.72
N ALA A 373 -20.88 14.05 7.23
CA ALA A 373 -20.97 13.62 8.63
C ALA A 373 -20.49 14.70 9.62
N SER A 374 -19.66 15.64 9.15
CA SER A 374 -19.19 16.79 9.94
C SER A 374 -20.07 18.03 9.82
N GLY A 375 -21.10 18.00 8.97
CA GLY A 375 -22.02 19.12 8.76
C GLY A 375 -21.35 20.33 8.10
N ILE A 376 -20.28 20.13 7.33
CA ILE A 376 -19.53 21.19 6.63
C ILE A 376 -19.66 21.03 5.11
N SER A 377 -19.18 22.02 4.35
CA SER A 377 -19.04 21.92 2.89
C SER A 377 -17.56 21.84 2.48
N CYS A 378 -17.32 21.56 1.20
CA CYS A 378 -15.97 21.61 0.61
C CYS A 378 -15.29 22.98 0.81
N ASP A 379 -16.05 24.07 0.98
CA ASP A 379 -15.50 25.42 1.20
C ASP A 379 -14.80 25.57 2.55
N ASN A 380 -15.18 24.74 3.53
CA ASN A 380 -14.54 24.71 4.85
C ASN A 380 -13.19 24.00 4.85
N ILE A 381 -12.91 23.22 3.80
CA ILE A 381 -11.62 22.53 3.63
C ILE A 381 -10.57 23.54 3.19
N ASP A 382 -9.42 23.54 3.85
CA ASP A 382 -8.27 24.37 3.51
C ASP A 382 -7.27 23.59 2.66
N LYS A 383 -6.91 22.37 3.10
CA LYS A 383 -5.92 21.52 2.43
C LYS A 383 -6.41 20.07 2.34
N VAL A 384 -6.02 19.41 1.26
CA VAL A 384 -6.20 17.97 1.04
C VAL A 384 -4.84 17.35 0.79
N TYR A 385 -4.28 16.73 1.82
CA TYR A 385 -3.03 15.99 1.74
C TYR A 385 -3.27 14.64 1.08
N ILE A 386 -2.61 14.40 -0.04
CA ILE A 386 -2.68 13.14 -0.79
C ILE A 386 -1.40 12.36 -0.54
N SER A 387 -1.52 11.21 0.12
CA SER A 387 -0.43 10.28 0.48
C SER A 387 -0.59 8.96 -0.26
N GLY A 388 0.49 8.19 -0.33
CA GLY A 388 0.53 6.87 -0.95
C GLY A 388 1.57 6.77 -2.05
N GLY A 389 2.03 5.54 -2.31
CA GLY A 389 3.21 5.29 -3.17
C GLY A 389 3.10 5.90 -4.57
N PHE A 390 1.95 5.73 -5.23
CA PHE A 390 1.71 6.35 -6.55
C PHE A 390 1.04 7.73 -6.46
N ALA A 391 0.31 7.98 -5.37
CA ALA A 391 -0.59 9.13 -5.25
C ALA A 391 0.15 10.46 -5.19
N SER A 392 1.40 10.44 -4.69
CA SER A 392 2.28 11.60 -4.67
C SER A 392 2.72 12.08 -6.06
N GLU A 393 2.67 11.21 -7.08
CA GLU A 393 3.01 11.51 -8.47
C GLU A 393 1.74 11.57 -9.35
N MET A 394 0.55 11.52 -8.73
CA MET A 394 -0.72 11.55 -9.43
C MET A 394 -1.03 12.95 -9.98
N ASN A 395 -1.47 13.00 -11.24
CA ASN A 395 -1.96 14.24 -11.83
C ASN A 395 -3.33 14.61 -11.22
N ILE A 396 -3.37 15.69 -10.43
CA ILE A 396 -4.58 16.14 -9.72
C ILE A 396 -5.70 16.56 -10.69
N ASP A 397 -5.38 17.18 -11.84
CA ASP A 397 -6.40 17.51 -12.84
C ASP A 397 -7.10 16.25 -13.34
N ASN A 398 -6.32 15.21 -13.69
CA ASN A 398 -6.85 13.95 -14.17
C ASN A 398 -7.59 13.17 -13.06
N ALA A 399 -7.13 13.25 -11.81
CA ALA A 399 -7.85 12.68 -10.66
C ALA A 399 -9.22 13.34 -10.44
N VAL A 400 -9.33 14.66 -10.65
CA VAL A 400 -10.61 15.39 -10.59
C VAL A 400 -11.49 15.05 -11.79
N ILE A 401 -10.94 15.01 -13.00
CA ILE A 401 -11.68 14.67 -14.24
C ILE A 401 -12.26 13.26 -14.19
N THR A 402 -11.55 12.34 -13.55
CA THR A 402 -11.98 10.95 -13.38
C THR A 402 -12.85 10.74 -12.13
N GLY A 403 -13.05 11.78 -11.32
CA GLY A 403 -13.91 11.74 -10.14
C GLY A 403 -13.33 10.98 -8.94
N ILE A 404 -12.00 10.82 -8.85
CA ILE A 404 -11.34 10.31 -7.63
C ILE A 404 -11.41 11.36 -6.52
N ILE A 405 -11.14 12.62 -6.90
CA ILE A 405 -11.16 13.78 -5.99
C ILE A 405 -12.34 14.69 -6.37
N PRO A 406 -13.16 15.14 -5.41
CA PRO A 406 -14.20 16.14 -5.69
C PRO A 406 -13.63 17.39 -6.34
N LYS A 407 -14.29 17.88 -7.39
CA LYS A 407 -13.82 19.04 -8.17
C LYS A 407 -13.63 20.30 -7.33
N GLU A 408 -14.42 20.47 -6.27
CA GLU A 408 -14.37 21.59 -5.33
C GLU A 408 -13.08 21.60 -4.50
N LEU A 409 -12.36 20.48 -4.45
CA LEU A 409 -11.14 20.30 -3.67
C LEU A 409 -9.86 20.36 -4.52
N LYS A 410 -9.99 20.52 -5.84
CA LYS A 410 -8.88 20.52 -6.80
C LYS A 410 -7.70 21.40 -6.35
N ASP A 411 -7.98 22.68 -6.13
CA ASP A 411 -6.94 23.69 -5.85
C ASP A 411 -6.42 23.63 -4.40
N LYS A 412 -6.88 22.65 -3.62
CA LYS A 412 -6.51 22.42 -2.22
C LYS A 412 -5.59 21.21 -2.04
N CYS A 413 -5.35 20.45 -3.10
CA CYS A 413 -4.58 19.21 -3.06
C CYS A 413 -3.08 19.47 -2.90
N ILE A 414 -2.47 18.77 -1.95
CA ILE A 414 -1.03 18.80 -1.67
C ILE A 414 -0.54 17.36 -1.67
N ALA A 415 0.31 17.02 -2.64
CA ALA A 415 0.94 15.71 -2.70
C ALA A 415 1.99 15.58 -1.59
N LEU A 416 1.82 14.59 -0.74
CA LEU A 416 2.81 14.11 0.23
C LEU A 416 3.22 12.69 -0.19
N ARG A 417 4.50 12.35 0.01
CA ARG A 417 5.01 11.00 -0.32
C ARG A 417 4.60 9.99 0.77
N ASN A 418 5.56 9.29 1.37
CA ASN A 418 5.27 8.35 2.44
C ASN A 418 5.07 9.10 3.77
N THR A 419 3.81 9.43 4.08
CA THR A 419 3.46 10.15 5.31
C THR A 419 3.59 9.28 6.56
N SER A 420 3.40 7.96 6.46
CA SER A 420 3.68 6.99 7.54
C SER A 420 5.14 7.08 8.00
N LEU A 421 6.08 7.02 7.05
CA LEU A 421 7.50 7.14 7.32
C LEU A 421 7.87 8.53 7.85
N ALA A 422 7.44 9.60 7.17
CA ALA A 422 7.75 10.98 7.58
C ALA A 422 7.21 11.31 8.98
N GLY A 423 5.99 10.87 9.28
CA GLY A 423 5.34 10.98 10.58
C GLY A 423 6.05 10.24 11.69
N THR A 424 6.52 9.04 11.39
CA THR A 424 7.26 8.22 12.35
C THR A 424 8.65 8.78 12.62
N ILE A 425 9.32 9.34 11.60
CA ILE A 425 10.57 10.09 11.76
C ILE A 425 10.37 11.27 12.71
N LYS A 426 9.34 12.08 12.48
CA LYS A 426 9.02 13.21 13.36
C LYS A 426 8.75 12.76 14.79
N TYR A 427 8.01 11.66 14.96
CA TYR A 427 7.77 11.08 16.28
C TYR A 427 9.07 10.63 16.96
N ALA A 428 9.94 9.90 16.24
CA ALA A 428 11.22 9.43 16.78
C ALA A 428 12.15 10.58 17.22
N CYS A 429 12.09 11.73 16.54
CA CYS A 429 12.89 12.91 16.86
C CYS A 429 12.30 13.74 18.02
N GLU A 430 10.98 13.94 18.03
CA GLU A 430 10.32 14.85 18.99
C GLU A 430 9.77 14.15 20.24
N LYS A 431 9.45 12.84 20.14
CA LYS A 431 8.76 12.02 21.16
C LYS A 431 7.52 12.71 21.77
N LYS A 432 6.81 13.51 20.97
CA LYS A 432 5.57 14.15 21.42
C LYS A 432 4.43 13.12 21.43
N PRO A 433 3.63 13.06 22.50
CA PRO A 433 2.53 12.11 22.58
C PRO A 433 1.55 12.27 21.41
N LEU A 434 1.16 11.13 20.81
CA LEU A 434 0.16 11.07 19.75
C LEU A 434 -1.27 10.91 20.28
N ALA A 435 -1.43 10.88 21.62
CA ALA A 435 -2.70 10.73 22.31
C ALA A 435 -3.73 11.82 21.93
N GLU A 436 -3.29 13.04 21.60
CA GLU A 436 -4.20 14.08 21.10
C GLU A 436 -4.95 13.63 19.84
N ILE A 437 -4.26 12.91 18.94
CA ILE A 437 -4.86 12.41 17.71
C ILE A 437 -5.77 11.23 18.04
N THR A 438 -5.27 10.23 18.76
CA THR A 438 -6.00 8.97 18.98
C THR A 438 -7.21 9.14 19.90
N ASP A 439 -7.11 9.94 20.96
CA ASP A 439 -8.19 10.13 21.93
C ASP A 439 -9.33 11.00 21.38
N ASN A 440 -9.03 11.83 20.37
CA ASN A 440 -10.02 12.70 19.70
C ASN A 440 -10.44 12.18 18.32
N ALA A 441 -9.98 10.98 17.93
CA ALA A 441 -10.36 10.36 16.68
C ALA A 441 -11.62 9.52 16.81
N ARG A 442 -12.53 9.70 15.84
CA ARG A 442 -13.72 8.85 15.66
C ARG A 442 -13.58 8.08 14.37
N TYR A 443 -13.71 6.76 14.44
CA TYR A 443 -13.85 5.93 13.24
C TYR A 443 -15.30 5.97 12.73
N GLU A 444 -15.47 6.26 11.44
CA GLU A 444 -16.73 6.24 10.73
C GLU A 444 -16.83 4.98 9.87
N ASP A 445 -17.72 4.06 10.24
CA ASP A 445 -17.96 2.83 9.50
C ASP A 445 -18.87 3.09 8.28
N LEU A 446 -18.26 3.19 7.10
CA LEU A 446 -18.97 3.44 5.84
C LEU A 446 -20.01 2.35 5.50
N SER A 447 -19.83 1.12 6.00
CA SER A 447 -20.79 0.04 5.74
C SER A 447 -22.13 0.25 6.45
N GLN A 448 -22.13 1.03 7.54
CA GLN A 448 -23.32 1.40 8.31
C GLN A 448 -23.79 2.83 8.02
N ASN A 449 -23.00 3.61 7.27
CA ASN A 449 -23.31 4.98 6.95
C ASN A 449 -24.24 5.04 5.72
N LYS A 450 -25.47 5.52 5.91
CA LYS A 450 -26.49 5.60 4.85
C LYS A 450 -26.09 6.55 3.72
N ASP A 451 -25.36 7.62 4.05
CA ASP A 451 -24.93 8.60 3.05
C ASP A 451 -23.86 8.04 2.14
N PHE A 452 -23.00 7.14 2.63
CA PHE A 452 -21.94 6.53 1.81
C PHE A 452 -22.51 5.74 0.64
N ALA A 453 -23.56 4.94 0.85
CA ALA A 453 -24.14 4.13 -0.22
C ALA A 453 -24.73 5.01 -1.35
N GLU A 454 -25.42 6.10 -0.98
CA GLU A 454 -25.96 7.06 -1.95
C GLU A 454 -24.82 7.79 -2.68
N LEU A 455 -23.85 8.33 -1.95
CA LEU A 455 -22.70 9.03 -2.53
C LEU A 455 -21.85 8.10 -3.41
N PHE A 456 -21.70 6.83 -3.05
CA PHE A 456 -20.99 5.86 -3.88
C PHE A 456 -21.69 5.67 -5.23
N ILE A 457 -23.01 5.47 -5.22
CA ILE A 457 -23.80 5.31 -6.45
C ILE A 457 -23.72 6.59 -7.30
N ASP A 458 -23.88 7.76 -6.69
CA ASP A 458 -23.81 9.05 -7.39
C ASP A 458 -22.44 9.29 -8.01
N ASN A 459 -21.37 8.81 -7.36
CA ASN A 459 -20.00 8.96 -7.84
C ASN A 459 -19.50 7.76 -8.68
N MET A 460 -20.37 6.83 -9.08
CA MET A 460 -20.01 5.80 -10.06
C MET A 460 -19.82 6.37 -11.47
N LEU A 461 -20.61 7.39 -11.82
CA LEU A 461 -20.44 8.14 -13.07
C LEU A 461 -19.20 9.01 -12.98
N PHE A 462 -18.44 9.15 -14.08
CA PHE A 462 -17.18 9.91 -14.11
C PHE A 462 -17.31 11.37 -13.72
#